data_AF-A0A174F6Y0-F1
#
_entry.id   AF-A0A174F6Y0-F1
#
_cell.length_a   1.000
_cell.length_b   1.000
_cell.length_c   1.000
_cell.angle_alpha   90.00
_cell.angle_beta   90.00
_cell.angle_gamma   90.00
#
_symmetry.space_group_name_H-M   'P 1'
#
loop_
_entity.id
_entity.type
_entity.pdbx_description
1 polymer ?
#
loop_
_entity_poly.entity_id
_entity_poly.type
_entity_poly.pdbx_seq_one_letter_code
_entity_poly.pdbx_strand_id
1 'polypeptide(L)'
;MFWRMLFMYFFIIKKYNDSTTKAKYLGFAFYYQFQEKKYRMKVPKKSLDKVKKKVRKLTSRKWSVSNSYKAKKIAEVVRGWINYFKIGSILTVSRKLDTVIRYRFRMCIWKHWKNPKTRYKNLVKLGISKKNAKCAAGFHGYARVCRTKTVCYAMSNARLKKFGLLSAEEYLCKARCQVN
;
A
#
# COMPACT_ATOMS: atom_id res chain seq x y z
N MET A 1 23.12 18.03 9.80
CA MET A 1 22.34 17.45 8.66
C MET A 1 21.49 18.49 7.90
N PHE A 2 21.00 19.54 8.57
CA PHE A 2 20.19 20.63 7.99
C PHE A 2 20.92 21.45 6.90
N TRP A 3 22.22 21.71 7.08
CA TRP A 3 23.04 22.45 6.12
C TRP A 3 23.20 21.76 4.76
N ARG A 4 23.30 20.43 4.72
CA ARG A 4 23.29 19.66 3.47
C ARG A 4 21.99 19.82 2.69
N MET A 5 20.88 20.04 3.39
CA MET A 5 19.54 20.17 2.80
C MET A 5 19.31 21.57 2.22
N LEU A 6 19.79 22.62 2.90
CA LEU A 6 19.83 24.00 2.38
C LEU A 6 20.75 24.12 1.17
N PHE A 7 21.93 23.49 1.23
CA PHE A 7 22.86 23.44 0.11
C PHE A 7 22.26 22.70 -1.10
N MET A 8 21.53 21.60 -0.86
CA MET A 8 20.75 20.90 -1.88
C MET A 8 19.67 21.79 -2.53
N TYR A 9 18.96 22.59 -1.72
CA TYR A 9 17.93 23.51 -2.19
C TYR A 9 18.53 24.58 -3.11
N PHE A 10 19.64 25.17 -2.69
CA PHE A 10 20.34 26.21 -3.45
C PHE A 10 20.96 25.66 -4.76
N PHE A 11 21.56 24.47 -4.72
CA PHE A 11 22.22 23.87 -5.88
C PHE A 11 21.22 23.38 -6.95
N ILE A 12 20.05 22.88 -6.56
CA ILE A 12 18.99 22.47 -7.50
C ILE A 12 18.35 23.69 -8.18
N ILE A 13 18.14 24.78 -7.44
CA ILE A 13 17.57 26.03 -8.00
C ILE A 13 18.51 26.63 -9.04
N LYS A 14 19.84 26.59 -8.82
CA LYS A 14 20.81 27.19 -9.74
C LYS A 14 21.10 26.35 -10.99
N LYS A 15 20.92 25.01 -10.95
CA LYS A 15 21.30 24.11 -12.06
C LYS A 15 20.19 23.83 -13.09
N TYR A 16 18.92 24.02 -12.74
CA TYR A 16 17.78 23.75 -13.63
C TYR A 16 16.94 25.02 -13.82
N ASN A 17 17.38 25.89 -14.74
CA ASN A 17 16.59 27.02 -15.23
C ASN A 17 15.45 26.58 -16.18
N ASP A 18 15.31 25.28 -16.42
CA ASP A 18 14.24 24.66 -17.20
C ASP A 18 13.30 23.85 -16.29
N SER A 19 12.11 24.39 -16.05
CA SER A 19 10.97 23.76 -15.34
C SER A 19 11.34 22.71 -14.28
N THR A 20 11.63 23.18 -13.06
CA THR A 20 11.83 22.40 -11.81
C THR A 20 10.83 21.25 -11.58
N THR A 21 9.67 21.28 -12.23
CA THR A 21 8.66 20.20 -12.28
C THR A 21 9.19 18.87 -12.83
N LYS A 22 10.22 18.88 -13.69
CA LYS A 22 10.81 17.67 -14.31
C LYS A 22 12.04 17.14 -13.57
N ALA A 23 12.64 17.91 -12.67
CA ALA A 23 13.86 17.55 -11.97
C ALA A 23 13.68 16.32 -11.05
N LYS A 24 14.66 15.42 -11.07
CA LYS A 24 14.72 14.22 -10.22
C LYS A 24 16.09 14.14 -9.57
N TYR A 25 16.13 13.83 -8.28
CA TYR A 25 17.37 13.68 -7.54
C TYR A 25 17.21 12.65 -6.43
N LEU A 26 18.20 11.76 -6.27
CA LEU A 26 18.20 10.67 -5.27
C LEU A 26 16.88 9.89 -5.19
N GLY A 27 16.24 9.65 -6.34
CA GLY A 27 14.96 8.94 -6.40
C GLY A 27 13.73 9.73 -5.94
N PHE A 28 13.86 11.03 -5.65
CA PHE A 28 12.76 11.97 -5.46
C PHE A 28 12.47 12.75 -6.74
N ALA A 29 11.24 13.22 -6.86
CA ALA A 29 10.84 14.24 -7.83
C ALA A 29 10.32 15.46 -7.08
N PHE A 30 10.27 16.61 -7.73
CA PHE A 30 9.79 17.85 -7.12
C PHE A 30 8.47 18.31 -7.75
N TYR A 31 7.69 19.05 -7.00
CA TYR A 31 6.53 19.77 -7.52
C TYR A 31 6.40 21.10 -6.77
N TYR A 32 5.85 22.10 -7.45
CA TYR A 32 5.53 23.38 -6.83
C TYR A 32 4.21 23.27 -6.07
N GLN A 33 4.21 23.59 -4.77
CA GLN A 33 3.00 23.64 -3.97
C GLN A 33 2.50 25.08 -3.89
N PHE A 34 1.43 25.37 -4.62
CA PHE A 34 0.87 26.72 -4.76
C PHE A 34 0.46 27.35 -3.42
N GLN A 35 -0.12 26.57 -2.50
CA GLN A 35 -0.59 27.06 -1.20
C GLN A 35 0.55 27.62 -0.32
N GLU A 36 1.72 26.98 -0.35
CA GLU A 36 2.86 27.35 0.50
C GLU A 36 3.92 28.16 -0.26
N LYS A 37 3.71 28.39 -1.56
CA LYS A 37 4.68 29.01 -2.48
C LYS A 37 6.08 28.38 -2.41
N LYS A 38 6.16 27.06 -2.17
CA LYS A 38 7.41 26.31 -1.99
C LYS A 38 7.41 25.02 -2.80
N TYR A 39 8.59 24.61 -3.24
CA TYR A 39 8.77 23.27 -3.82
C TYR A 39 8.67 22.20 -2.73
N ARG A 40 8.04 21.08 -3.04
CA ARG A 40 7.97 19.92 -2.15
C ARG A 40 8.45 18.67 -2.88
N MET A 41 9.01 17.75 -2.11
CA MET A 41 9.44 16.44 -2.60
C MET A 41 8.26 15.50 -2.75
N LYS A 42 8.20 14.75 -3.84
CA LYS A 42 7.24 13.68 -4.11
C LYS A 42 7.93 12.41 -4.57
N VAL A 43 7.23 11.30 -4.47
CA VAL A 43 7.70 10.02 -5.03
C VAL A 43 7.52 10.04 -6.56
N PRO A 44 8.55 9.73 -7.36
CA PRO A 44 8.39 9.57 -8.79
C PRO A 44 7.59 8.30 -9.10
N LYS A 45 6.76 8.35 -10.15
CA LYS A 45 5.92 7.22 -10.61
C LYS A 45 6.69 5.91 -10.74
N LYS A 46 7.91 5.95 -11.30
CA LYS A 46 8.80 4.78 -11.44
C LYS A 46 9.09 4.07 -10.10
N SER A 47 9.31 4.82 -9.01
CA SER A 47 9.57 4.23 -7.68
C SER A 47 8.31 3.57 -7.10
N LEU A 48 7.17 4.24 -7.22
CA LEU A 48 5.88 3.69 -6.79
C LEU A 48 5.54 2.39 -7.54
N ASP A 49 5.79 2.35 -8.84
CA ASP A 49 5.53 1.16 -9.65
C ASP A 49 6.45 0.00 -9.28
N LYS A 50 7.71 0.27 -8.91
CA LYS A 50 8.62 -0.75 -8.37
C LYS A 50 8.06 -1.40 -7.10
N VAL A 51 7.58 -0.61 -6.14
CA VAL A 51 6.98 -1.15 -4.90
C VAL A 51 5.69 -1.90 -5.17
N LYS A 52 4.80 -1.37 -6.02
CA LYS A 52 3.60 -2.09 -6.46
C LYS A 52 3.94 -3.42 -7.13
N LYS A 53 5.00 -3.47 -7.96
CA LYS A 53 5.49 -4.71 -8.59
C LYS A 53 5.99 -5.71 -7.55
N LYS A 54 6.77 -5.27 -6.55
CA LYS A 54 7.20 -6.13 -5.43
C LYS A 54 6.01 -6.68 -4.64
N VAL A 55 5.05 -5.83 -4.26
CA VAL A 55 3.82 -6.26 -3.58
C VAL A 55 3.03 -7.27 -4.43
N ARG A 56 2.92 -7.06 -5.74
CA ARG A 56 2.24 -8.00 -6.66
C ARG A 56 2.93 -9.37 -6.69
N LYS A 57 4.27 -9.41 -6.65
CA LYS A 57 5.04 -10.67 -6.56
C LYS A 57 4.77 -11.39 -5.22
N LEU A 58 4.82 -10.67 -4.10
CA LEU A 58 4.55 -11.22 -2.76
C LEU A 58 3.07 -11.63 -2.55
N THR A 59 2.16 -11.07 -3.33
CA THR A 59 0.74 -11.46 -3.36
C THR A 59 0.42 -12.27 -4.61
N SER A 60 1.43 -12.94 -5.19
CA SER A 60 1.22 -13.81 -6.33
C SER A 60 0.37 -15.01 -5.93
N ARG A 61 -0.53 -15.38 -6.84
CA ARG A 61 -1.34 -16.59 -6.69
C ARG A 61 -0.48 -17.84 -6.84
N LYS A 62 0.61 -17.79 -7.63
CA LYS A 62 1.52 -18.94 -7.82
C LYS A 62 2.36 -19.23 -6.58
N TRP A 63 2.45 -18.29 -5.64
CA TRP A 63 3.29 -18.42 -4.46
C TRP A 63 2.54 -19.11 -3.32
N SER A 64 2.93 -20.36 -3.03
CA SER A 64 2.33 -21.24 -2.02
C SER A 64 3.02 -21.09 -0.66
N VAL A 65 2.74 -19.99 0.02
CA VAL A 65 3.19 -19.73 1.39
C VAL A 65 2.02 -19.23 2.24
N SER A 66 2.15 -19.33 3.56
CA SER A 66 1.12 -18.91 4.51
C SER A 66 0.80 -17.41 4.37
N ASN A 67 -0.45 -17.04 4.66
CA ASN A 67 -0.87 -15.64 4.60
C ASN A 67 -0.16 -14.77 5.64
N SER A 68 0.19 -15.33 6.80
CA SER A 68 0.99 -14.68 7.84
C SER A 68 2.38 -14.32 7.32
N TYR A 69 3.04 -15.26 6.62
CA TYR A 69 4.33 -14.98 5.98
C TYR A 69 4.23 -13.91 4.89
N LYS A 70 3.17 -13.95 4.06
CA LYS A 70 2.89 -12.89 3.07
C LYS A 70 2.74 -11.53 3.74
N ALA A 71 1.97 -11.44 4.82
CA ALA A 71 1.77 -10.20 5.56
C ALA A 71 3.09 -9.65 6.11
N LYS A 72 3.93 -10.50 6.70
CA LYS A 72 5.28 -10.14 7.18
C LYS A 72 6.15 -9.57 6.06
N LYS A 73 6.25 -10.27 4.92
CA LYS A 73 7.07 -9.82 3.77
C LYS A 73 6.55 -8.53 3.13
N ILE A 74 5.23 -8.35 3.06
CA ILE A 74 4.64 -7.09 2.61
C ILE A 74 5.02 -5.96 3.58
N ALA A 75 4.92 -6.19 4.89
CA ALA A 75 5.27 -5.21 5.90
C ALA A 75 6.75 -4.79 5.81
N GLU A 76 7.69 -5.74 5.64
CA GLU A 76 9.12 -5.44 5.42
C GLU A 76 9.33 -4.49 4.23
N VAL A 77 8.72 -4.80 3.07
CA VAL A 77 8.84 -3.96 1.86
C VAL A 77 8.24 -2.57 2.07
N VAL A 78 7.07 -2.49 2.70
CA VAL A 78 6.36 -1.22 2.91
C VAL A 78 7.11 -0.35 3.92
N ARG A 79 7.61 -0.92 5.02
CA ARG A 79 8.43 -0.19 6.01
C ARG A 79 9.68 0.42 5.38
N GLY A 80 10.44 -0.38 4.63
CA GLY A 80 11.64 0.12 3.95
C GLY A 80 11.33 1.25 2.97
N TRP A 81 10.26 1.13 2.19
CA TRP A 81 9.84 2.18 1.27
C TRP A 81 9.39 3.46 1.98
N ILE A 82 8.60 3.34 3.05
CA ILE A 82 8.16 4.50 3.84
C ILE A 82 9.36 5.18 4.51
N ASN A 83 10.26 4.43 5.12
CA ASN A 83 11.42 5.00 5.81
C ASN A 83 12.32 5.80 4.86
N TYR A 84 12.43 5.37 3.61
CA TYR A 84 13.15 6.13 2.59
C TYR A 84 12.41 7.40 2.16
N PHE A 85 11.09 7.30 1.91
CA PHE A 85 10.32 8.40 1.33
C PHE A 85 9.57 9.29 2.35
N LYS A 86 9.67 9.04 3.66
CA LYS A 86 8.89 9.74 4.72
C LYS A 86 9.10 11.25 4.77
N ILE A 87 10.26 11.72 4.31
CA ILE A 87 10.64 13.14 4.20
C ILE A 87 9.81 13.85 3.11
N GLY A 88 9.35 13.12 2.09
CA GLY A 88 8.53 13.65 1.01
C GLY A 88 7.03 13.63 1.28
N SER A 89 6.26 14.26 0.39
CA SER A 89 4.80 14.22 0.38
C SER A 89 4.31 12.87 -0.16
N ILE A 90 4.05 11.93 0.75
CA ILE A 90 3.70 10.53 0.40
C ILE A 90 2.41 10.01 1.03
N LEU A 91 1.65 10.84 1.75
CA LEU A 91 0.42 10.40 2.44
C LEU A 91 -0.62 9.84 1.45
N THR A 92 -0.96 10.61 0.42
CA THR A 92 -1.93 10.20 -0.62
C THR A 92 -1.47 8.96 -1.37
N VAL A 93 -0.16 8.83 -1.60
CA VAL A 93 0.42 7.66 -2.27
C VAL A 93 0.34 6.43 -1.37
N SER A 94 0.59 6.58 -0.06
CA SER A 94 0.53 5.51 0.93
C SER A 94 -0.90 4.98 1.08
N ARG A 95 -1.91 5.85 1.13
CA ARG A 95 -3.34 5.47 1.10
C ARG A 95 -3.69 4.65 -0.14
N LYS A 96 -3.25 5.09 -1.32
CA LYS A 96 -3.44 4.35 -2.59
C LYS A 96 -2.74 2.98 -2.56
N LEU A 97 -1.54 2.92 -1.98
CA LEU A 97 -0.80 1.67 -1.82
C LEU A 97 -1.54 0.70 -0.90
N ASP A 98 -2.08 1.18 0.22
CA ASP A 98 -2.88 0.37 1.16
C ASP A 98 -4.12 -0.22 0.50
N THR A 99 -4.81 0.53 -0.36
CA THR A 99 -5.95 0.00 -1.12
C THR A 99 -5.54 -1.18 -1.99
N VAL A 100 -4.40 -1.06 -2.69
CA VAL A 100 -3.87 -2.14 -3.54
C VAL A 100 -3.45 -3.34 -2.69
N ILE A 101 -2.71 -3.12 -1.59
CA ILE A 101 -2.26 -4.18 -0.70
C ILE A 101 -3.46 -4.95 -0.14
N ARG A 102 -4.43 -4.26 0.46
CA ARG A 102 -5.63 -4.88 1.06
C ARG A 102 -6.44 -5.67 0.03
N TYR A 103 -6.67 -5.10 -1.15
CA TYR A 103 -7.36 -5.80 -2.24
C TYR A 103 -6.65 -7.09 -2.65
N ARG A 104 -5.32 -7.03 -2.82
CA ARG A 104 -4.53 -8.21 -3.19
C ARG A 104 -4.44 -9.25 -2.09
N PHE A 105 -4.40 -8.80 -0.84
CA PHE A 105 -4.37 -9.70 0.31
C PHE A 105 -5.70 -10.46 0.45
N ARG A 106 -6.85 -9.79 0.24
CA ARG A 106 -8.16 -10.47 0.16
C ARG A 106 -8.19 -11.54 -0.92
N MET A 107 -7.61 -11.27 -2.09
CA MET A 107 -7.49 -12.30 -3.14
C MET A 107 -6.64 -13.50 -2.71
N CYS A 108 -5.59 -13.29 -1.90
CA CYS A 108 -4.77 -14.39 -1.38
C CYS A 108 -5.56 -15.25 -0.39
N ILE A 109 -6.30 -14.63 0.53
CA ILE A 109 -7.18 -15.33 1.47
C ILE A 109 -8.27 -16.10 0.72
N TRP A 110 -8.94 -15.45 -0.24
CA TRP A 110 -9.98 -16.06 -1.06
C TRP A 110 -9.48 -17.29 -1.82
N LYS A 111 -8.27 -17.19 -2.41
CA LYS A 111 -7.63 -18.32 -3.07
C LYS A 111 -7.33 -19.46 -2.09
N HIS A 112 -6.90 -19.14 -0.87
CA HIS A 112 -6.57 -20.14 0.14
C HIS A 112 -7.81 -20.93 0.59
N TRP A 113 -8.99 -20.32 0.60
CA TRP A 113 -10.24 -21.01 0.91
C TRP A 113 -10.64 -22.05 -0.15
N LYS A 114 -9.99 -22.10 -1.32
CA LYS A 114 -10.11 -23.09 -2.43
C LYS A 114 -11.54 -23.47 -2.82
N ASN A 115 -12.25 -24.21 -1.98
CA ASN A 115 -13.54 -24.84 -2.21
C ASN A 115 -14.73 -23.93 -1.81
N PRO A 116 -15.85 -23.94 -2.56
CA PRO A 116 -17.06 -23.18 -2.21
C PRO A 116 -17.58 -23.47 -0.80
N LYS A 117 -17.58 -24.75 -0.38
CA LYS A 117 -18.00 -25.16 0.97
C LYS A 117 -17.17 -24.46 2.06
N THR A 118 -15.86 -24.40 1.89
CA THR A 118 -14.93 -23.75 2.83
C THR A 118 -15.10 -22.22 2.83
N ARG A 119 -15.29 -21.61 1.65
CA ARG A 119 -15.59 -20.16 1.55
C ARG A 119 -16.87 -19.80 2.30
N TYR A 120 -17.94 -20.57 2.10
CA TYR A 120 -19.20 -20.38 2.80
C TYR A 120 -19.01 -20.46 4.32
N LYS A 121 -18.41 -21.55 4.81
CA LYS A 121 -18.14 -21.74 6.25
C LYS A 121 -17.35 -20.58 6.85
N ASN A 122 -16.28 -20.15 6.16
CA ASN A 122 -15.44 -19.04 6.65
C ASN A 122 -16.17 -17.69 6.61
N LEU A 123 -16.99 -17.42 5.59
CA LEU A 123 -17.77 -16.19 5.53
C LEU A 123 -18.81 -16.13 6.66
N VAL A 124 -19.51 -17.23 6.93
CA VAL A 124 -20.47 -17.32 8.04
C VAL A 124 -19.75 -17.14 9.38
N LYS A 125 -18.59 -17.79 9.58
CA LYS A 125 -17.74 -17.61 10.77
C LYS A 125 -17.29 -16.15 10.96
N LEU A 126 -17.15 -15.41 9.86
CA LEU A 126 -16.81 -13.99 9.85
C LEU A 126 -18.04 -13.07 10.02
N GLY A 127 -19.22 -13.61 10.32
CA GLY A 127 -20.44 -12.84 10.61
C GLY A 127 -21.24 -12.43 9.38
N ILE A 128 -21.02 -13.06 8.22
CA ILE A 128 -21.85 -12.84 7.04
C ILE A 128 -23.13 -13.69 7.14
N SER A 129 -24.28 -13.10 6.82
CA SER A 129 -25.56 -13.83 6.76
C SER A 129 -25.48 -15.02 5.78
N LYS A 130 -26.16 -16.12 6.11
CA LYS A 130 -26.11 -17.37 5.32
C LYS A 130 -26.43 -17.13 3.83
N LYS A 131 -27.43 -16.29 3.52
CA LYS A 131 -27.81 -15.91 2.14
C LYS A 131 -26.66 -15.23 1.40
N ASN A 132 -26.06 -14.20 2.00
CA ASN A 132 -24.96 -13.45 1.38
C ASN A 132 -23.68 -14.29 1.28
N ALA A 133 -23.42 -15.15 2.26
CA ALA A 133 -22.30 -16.08 2.25
C ALA A 133 -22.43 -17.11 1.13
N LYS A 134 -23.64 -17.67 0.92
CA LYS A 134 -23.91 -18.64 -0.16
C LYS A 134 -23.70 -18.01 -1.54
N CYS A 135 -24.24 -16.81 -1.75
CA CYS A 135 -24.03 -16.05 -2.99
C CYS A 135 -22.54 -15.76 -3.24
N ALA A 136 -21.81 -15.23 -2.25
CA ALA A 136 -20.40 -14.93 -2.39
C ALA A 136 -19.51 -16.18 -2.59
N ALA A 137 -19.83 -17.30 -1.95
CA ALA A 137 -19.04 -18.52 -2.05
C ALA A 137 -19.06 -19.15 -3.47
N GLY A 138 -20.13 -18.95 -4.23
CA GLY A 138 -20.30 -19.47 -5.59
C GLY A 138 -19.43 -18.79 -6.65
N PHE A 139 -18.79 -17.66 -6.35
CA PHE A 139 -17.96 -16.97 -7.35
C PHE A 139 -16.66 -17.73 -7.67
N HIS A 140 -16.46 -18.07 -8.94
CA HIS A 140 -15.21 -18.71 -9.40
C HIS A 140 -14.04 -17.71 -9.54
N GLY A 141 -14.33 -16.45 -9.84
CA GLY A 141 -13.33 -15.40 -10.02
C GLY A 141 -12.78 -14.83 -8.71
N TYR A 142 -11.45 -14.67 -8.61
CA TYR A 142 -10.78 -14.17 -7.41
C TYR A 142 -10.86 -12.64 -7.25
N ALA A 143 -10.79 -11.91 -8.36
CA ALA A 143 -10.63 -10.46 -8.37
C ALA A 143 -11.95 -9.74 -8.05
N ARG A 144 -12.99 -9.99 -8.86
CA ARG A 144 -14.29 -9.33 -8.75
C ARG A 144 -14.91 -9.51 -7.36
N VAL A 145 -14.90 -10.74 -6.84
CA VAL A 145 -15.52 -11.07 -5.55
C VAL A 145 -14.87 -10.31 -4.38
N CYS A 146 -13.57 -10.06 -4.43
CA CYS A 146 -12.82 -9.34 -3.39
C CYS A 146 -13.12 -7.82 -3.35
N ARG A 147 -13.87 -7.29 -4.32
CA ARG A 147 -14.37 -5.90 -4.31
C ARG A 147 -15.80 -5.80 -3.80
N THR A 148 -16.50 -6.92 -3.62
CA THR A 148 -17.89 -6.92 -3.16
C THR A 148 -17.99 -6.48 -1.70
N LYS A 149 -19.10 -5.84 -1.34
CA LYS A 149 -19.37 -5.41 0.05
C LYS A 149 -19.25 -6.58 1.02
N THR A 150 -19.78 -7.75 0.65
CA THR A 150 -19.74 -8.98 1.46
C THR A 150 -18.32 -9.38 1.84
N VAL A 151 -17.41 -9.46 0.87
CA VAL A 151 -16.02 -9.85 1.14
C VAL A 151 -15.23 -8.74 1.83
N CYS A 152 -15.47 -7.48 1.47
CA CYS A 152 -14.85 -6.34 2.15
C CYS A 152 -15.27 -6.23 3.62
N TYR A 153 -16.53 -6.56 3.95
CA TYR A 153 -17.01 -6.64 5.32
C TYR A 153 -16.41 -7.85 6.05
N ALA A 154 -16.45 -9.04 5.44
CA ALA A 154 -15.89 -10.26 6.02
C ALA A 154 -14.38 -10.10 6.31
N MET A 155 -13.64 -9.54 5.37
CA MET A 155 -12.21 -9.24 5.49
C MET A 155 -11.99 -7.73 5.67
N SER A 156 -12.61 -7.16 6.71
CA SER A 156 -12.54 -5.75 7.03
C SER A 156 -11.10 -5.27 7.26
N ASN A 157 -10.87 -3.97 7.09
CA ASN A 157 -9.55 -3.38 7.30
C ASN A 157 -9.04 -3.62 8.73
N ALA A 158 -9.93 -3.56 9.72
CA ALA A 158 -9.64 -3.86 11.12
C ALA A 158 -9.20 -5.32 11.32
N ARG A 159 -9.90 -6.28 10.68
CA ARG A 159 -9.53 -7.71 10.74
C ARG A 159 -8.19 -7.97 10.06
N LEU A 160 -7.93 -7.35 8.91
CA LEU A 160 -6.64 -7.45 8.23
C LEU A 160 -5.50 -6.86 9.07
N LYS A 161 -5.75 -5.75 9.76
CA LYS A 161 -4.81 -5.16 10.71
C LYS A 161 -4.54 -6.10 11.89
N LYS A 162 -5.58 -6.66 12.51
CA LYS A 162 -5.47 -7.66 13.59
C LYS A 162 -4.72 -8.92 13.14
N PHE A 163 -4.85 -9.31 11.88
CA PHE A 163 -4.09 -10.41 11.28
C PHE A 163 -2.58 -10.10 11.13
N GLY A 164 -2.18 -8.83 11.19
CA GLY A 164 -0.78 -8.40 11.05
C GLY A 164 -0.44 -7.77 9.70
N LEU A 165 -1.44 -7.41 8.89
CA LEU A 165 -1.22 -6.62 7.67
C LEU A 165 -0.96 -5.16 8.04
N LEU A 166 0.24 -4.67 7.73
CA LEU A 166 0.63 -3.28 7.99
C LEU A 166 -0.22 -2.29 7.17
N SER A 167 -0.69 -1.23 7.84
CA SER A 167 -1.24 -0.03 7.20
C SER A 167 -0.09 0.96 6.92
N ALA A 168 0.15 1.26 5.65
CA ALA A 168 1.18 2.19 5.21
C ALA A 168 0.94 3.61 5.74
N GLU A 169 -0.31 4.07 5.74
CA GLU A 169 -0.68 5.36 6.32
C GLU A 169 -0.35 5.46 7.81
N GLU A 170 -0.79 4.49 8.62
CA GLU A 170 -0.57 4.50 10.06
C GLU A 170 0.94 4.44 10.39
N TYR A 171 1.68 3.59 9.66
CA TYR A 171 3.12 3.49 9.83
C TYR A 171 3.83 4.78 9.43
N LEU A 172 3.38 5.46 8.37
CA LEU A 172 3.92 6.76 7.96
C LEU A 172 3.74 7.82 9.06
N CYS A 173 2.54 7.91 9.65
CA CYS A 173 2.28 8.83 10.75
C CYS A 173 3.23 8.55 11.93
N LYS A 174 3.34 7.28 12.35
CA LYS A 174 4.27 6.87 13.41
C LYS A 174 5.73 7.21 13.07
N ALA A 175 6.17 6.90 11.86
CA ALA A 175 7.55 7.10 11.42
C ALA A 175 7.93 8.58 11.27
N ARG A 176 6.95 9.49 11.14
CA ARG A 176 7.15 10.93 11.16
C ARG A 176 7.20 11.49 12.59
N CYS A 177 6.35 10.99 13.49
CA CYS A 177 6.37 11.40 14.90
C CYS A 177 7.69 11.04 15.60
N GLN A 178 8.40 9.99 15.17
CA GLN A 178 9.68 9.58 15.75
C GLN A 178 10.90 10.39 15.27
N VAL A 179 10.72 11.31 14.32
CA VAL A 179 11.80 12.13 13.73
C VAL A 179 11.76 13.57 14.28
N ASN A 180 10.66 13.94 14.91
CA ASN A 180 10.49 15.21 15.62
C ASN A 180 10.78 14.98 17.10
#